data_AF-A0A285B252-F1
#
_entry.id   AF-A0A285B252-F1
#
_cell.length_a   1.000
_cell.length_b   1.000
_cell.length_c   1.000
_cell.angle_alpha   90.00
_cell.angle_beta   90.00
_cell.angle_gamma   90.00
#
_symmetry.space_group_name_H-M   'P 1'
#
loop_
_entity.id
_entity.type
_entity.pdbx_description
1 polymer ?
#
loop_
_entity_poly.entity_id
_entity_poly.type
_entity_poly.pdbx_seq_one_letter_code
_entity_poly.pdbx_strand_id
1 'polypeptide(L)'
;MKKIKYAPLAALFILPCFVSPVLAEKTVAGVIHFYGRVVEAPCQLSTINNQIIMDCPRAEAIKISAQQLEKGNIHNENIRSAQLRYINPQRTLAILDVEYR
;
A
#
# COMPACT_ATOMS: atom_id res chain seq x y z
N MET A 1 41.03 87.06 -5.05
CA MET A 1 40.93 85.59 -4.87
C MET A 1 39.48 85.18 -4.71
N LYS A 2 38.90 84.45 -5.68
CA LYS A 2 37.89 83.39 -5.49
C LYS A 2 37.51 82.83 -6.86
N LYS A 3 38.04 81.66 -7.20
CA LYS A 3 37.52 80.85 -8.31
C LYS A 3 36.36 80.03 -7.74
N ILE A 4 35.16 80.25 -8.25
CA ILE A 4 34.00 79.42 -7.93
C ILE A 4 34.02 78.26 -8.93
N LYS A 5 34.17 77.04 -8.41
CA LYS A 5 33.99 75.80 -9.15
C LYS A 5 32.90 74.98 -8.46
N TYR A 6 32.33 74.08 -9.27
CA TYR A 6 31.55 72.88 -8.93
C TYR A 6 30.03 73.05 -8.84
N ALA A 7 29.32 72.50 -9.81
CA ALA A 7 28.73 71.17 -9.65
C ALA A 7 28.43 70.56 -11.04
N PRO A 8 28.95 69.36 -11.36
CA PRO A 8 28.56 68.64 -12.58
C PRO A 8 27.17 68.03 -12.40
N LEU A 9 26.48 67.81 -13.54
CA LEU A 9 25.19 67.13 -13.67
C LEU A 9 25.16 65.79 -12.91
N ALA A 10 24.82 65.82 -11.62
CA ALA A 10 24.51 64.64 -10.81
C ALA A 10 22.99 64.45 -10.70
N ALA A 11 22.26 64.77 -11.77
CA ALA A 11 20.81 64.67 -11.83
C ALA A 11 20.45 64.00 -13.16
N LEU A 12 20.43 62.67 -13.16
CA LEU A 12 19.65 61.76 -14.02
C LEU A 12 20.44 60.46 -14.12
N PHE A 13 20.37 59.56 -13.13
CA PHE A 13 20.58 58.14 -13.39
C PHE A 13 19.77 57.32 -12.37
N ILE A 14 18.63 56.83 -12.88
CA ILE A 14 17.99 55.55 -12.55
C ILE A 14 17.27 55.45 -11.20
N LEU A 15 15.93 55.57 -11.29
CA LEU A 15 14.98 54.93 -10.38
C LEU A 15 15.44 53.50 -10.06
N PRO A 16 15.67 53.10 -8.80
CA PRO A 16 15.76 51.68 -8.49
C PRO A 16 14.36 51.10 -8.65
N CYS A 17 14.22 50.20 -9.62
CA CYS A 17 13.06 49.34 -9.75
C CYS A 17 13.02 48.45 -8.49
N PHE A 18 12.18 48.81 -7.52
CA PHE A 18 11.94 48.00 -6.32
C PHE A 18 11.18 46.74 -6.72
N VAL A 19 11.88 45.77 -7.32
CA VAL A 19 11.38 44.40 -7.42
C VAL A 19 11.47 43.80 -6.02
N SER A 20 10.31 43.64 -5.38
CA SER A 20 10.23 42.89 -4.12
C SER A 20 10.54 41.42 -4.42
N PRO A 21 11.52 40.78 -3.76
CA PRO A 21 11.63 39.34 -3.87
C PRO A 21 10.41 38.74 -3.18
N VAL A 22 9.52 38.10 -3.95
CA VAL A 22 8.59 37.12 -3.38
C VAL A 22 9.47 36.03 -2.80
N LEU A 23 9.63 36.03 -1.48
CA LEU A 23 10.21 34.91 -0.75
C LEU A 23 9.29 33.72 -0.99
N ALA A 24 9.68 32.82 -1.89
CA ALA A 24 9.08 31.51 -1.97
C ALA A 24 9.32 30.83 -0.61
N GLU A 25 8.30 30.78 0.23
CA GLU A 25 8.35 30.06 1.50
C GLU A 25 8.66 28.61 1.17
N LYS A 26 9.87 28.17 1.51
CA LYS A 26 10.32 26.80 1.31
C LYS A 26 9.46 25.96 2.25
N THR A 27 8.43 25.32 1.72
CA THR A 27 7.56 24.43 2.47
C THR A 27 8.44 23.44 3.24
N VAL A 28 8.30 23.44 4.56
CA VAL A 28 9.03 22.50 5.42
C VAL A 28 8.56 21.10 5.03
N ALA A 29 9.42 20.36 4.33
CA ALA A 29 9.13 18.98 3.99
C ALA A 29 9.00 18.18 5.29
N GLY A 30 7.83 17.56 5.50
CA GLY A 30 7.56 16.69 6.64
C GLY A 30 8.16 15.30 6.45
N VAL A 31 8.27 14.55 7.56
CA VAL A 31 8.70 13.15 7.54
C VAL A 31 7.46 12.25 7.52
N ILE A 32 7.41 11.30 6.59
CA ILE A 32 6.38 10.26 6.54
C ILE A 32 7.00 8.95 7.04
N HIS A 33 6.42 8.39 8.11
CA HIS A 33 6.79 7.07 8.60
C HIS A 33 5.79 6.04 8.09
N PHE A 34 6.29 4.99 7.42
CA PHE A 34 5.50 3.83 7.03
C PHE A 34 5.74 2.69 8.02
N TYR A 35 4.65 2.11 8.52
CA TYR A 35 4.70 0.97 9.43
C TYR A 35 3.97 -0.21 8.79
N GLY A 36 4.53 -1.39 8.95
CA GLY A 36 3.95 -2.62 8.42
C GLY A 36 4.80 -3.83 8.77
N ARG A 37 4.28 -5.01 8.43
CA ARG A 37 4.99 -6.29 8.52
C ARG A 37 4.89 -7.00 7.19
N VAL A 38 5.96 -7.67 6.79
CA VAL A 38 5.90 -8.62 5.67
C VAL A 38 5.34 -9.92 6.21
N VAL A 39 4.24 -10.38 5.64
CA VAL A 39 3.62 -11.68 5.93
C VAL A 39 3.72 -12.57 4.70
N GLU A 40 3.61 -13.88 4.91
CA GLU A 40 3.56 -14.82 3.80
C GLU A 40 2.29 -14.61 2.97
N ALA A 41 2.35 -14.94 1.68
CA ALA A 41 1.19 -14.90 0.82
C ALA A 41 0.17 -15.96 1.25
N PRO A 42 -1.15 -15.70 1.12
CA PRO A 42 -2.16 -16.71 1.38
C PRO A 42 -2.03 -17.86 0.37
N CYS A 43 -2.58 -19.03 0.70
CA CYS A 43 -2.62 -20.15 -0.23
C CYS A 43 -3.53 -19.82 -1.42
N GLN A 44 -3.16 -20.28 -2.61
CA GLN A 44 -4.02 -20.24 -3.78
C GLN A 44 -5.04 -21.37 -3.71
N LEU A 45 -6.30 -21.01 -3.94
CA LEU A 45 -7.43 -21.92 -3.84
C LEU A 45 -7.97 -22.22 -5.24
N SER A 46 -8.14 -23.50 -5.57
CA SER A 46 -8.81 -23.92 -6.80
C SER A 46 -9.75 -25.09 -6.53
N THR A 47 -10.75 -25.27 -7.39
CA THR A 47 -11.71 -26.38 -7.29
C THR A 47 -11.64 -27.24 -8.53
N ILE A 48 -11.40 -28.54 -8.37
CA ILE A 48 -11.36 -29.53 -9.45
C ILE A 48 -12.20 -30.73 -9.02
N ASN A 49 -13.22 -31.10 -9.81
CA ASN A 49 -14.04 -32.30 -9.58
C ASN A 49 -14.55 -32.44 -8.13
N ASN A 50 -15.09 -31.36 -7.54
CA ASN A 50 -15.59 -31.31 -6.16
C ASN A 50 -14.50 -31.49 -5.06
N GLN A 51 -13.23 -31.37 -5.44
CA GLN A 51 -12.09 -31.25 -4.53
C GLN A 51 -11.60 -29.81 -4.52
N ILE A 52 -11.23 -29.34 -3.34
CA ILE A 52 -10.56 -28.06 -3.13
C ILE A 52 -9.06 -28.36 -3.04
N ILE A 53 -8.29 -27.67 -3.87
CA ILE A 53 -6.84 -27.71 -3.90
C ILE A 53 -6.34 -26.42 -3.26
N MET A 54 -5.55 -26.57 -2.20
CA MET A 54 -4.89 -25.47 -1.49
C MET A 54 -3.40 -25.54 -1.78
N ASP A 55 -2.92 -24.60 -2.59
CA ASP A 55 -1.50 -24.46 -2.94
C ASP A 55 -0.87 -23.37 -2.08
N CYS A 56 -0.08 -23.78 -1.09
CA CYS A 56 0.48 -22.90 -0.07
C CYS A 56 1.96 -22.63 -0.35
N PRO A 57 2.44 -21.39 -0.17
CA PRO A 57 3.87 -21.11 -0.28
C PRO A 57 4.66 -22.00 0.68
N ARG A 58 5.73 -22.64 0.20
CA ARG A 58 6.64 -23.47 1.01
C ARG A 58 5.98 -24.71 1.63
N ALA A 59 4.82 -25.13 1.15
CA ALA A 59 4.15 -26.37 1.54
C ALA A 59 3.81 -27.21 0.32
N GLU A 60 3.56 -28.50 0.52
CA GLU A 60 2.95 -29.32 -0.51
C GLU A 60 1.48 -28.95 -0.72
N ALA A 61 1.03 -28.96 -1.97
CA ALA A 61 -0.34 -28.69 -2.31
C ALA A 61 -1.27 -29.77 -1.73
N ILE A 62 -2.29 -29.34 -0.99
CA ILE A 62 -3.21 -30.22 -0.29
C ILE A 62 -4.49 -30.34 -1.11
N LYS A 63 -4.97 -31.58 -1.32
CA LYS A 63 -6.25 -31.85 -1.99
C LYS A 63 -7.25 -32.39 -0.97
N ILE A 64 -8.36 -31.68 -0.78
CA ILE A 64 -9.37 -32.03 0.21
C ILE A 64 -10.75 -31.99 -0.43
N SER A 65 -11.61 -32.96 -0.12
CA SER A 65 -12.99 -32.94 -0.60
C SER A 65 -13.80 -31.83 0.07
N ALA A 66 -14.75 -31.23 -0.66
CA ALA A 66 -15.68 -30.25 -0.10
C ALA A 66 -16.40 -30.80 1.15
N GLN A 67 -16.77 -32.09 1.13
CA GLN A 67 -17.45 -32.77 2.24
C GLN A 67 -16.58 -32.89 3.51
N GLN A 68 -15.26 -33.00 3.37
CA GLN A 68 -14.35 -32.99 4.52
C GLN A 68 -14.22 -31.58 5.10
N LEU A 69 -14.21 -30.55 4.26
CA LEU A 69 -14.14 -29.15 4.70
C LEU A 69 -15.46 -28.68 5.33
N GLU A 70 -16.61 -29.21 4.92
CA GLU A 70 -17.89 -28.97 5.61
C GLU A 70 -17.86 -29.47 7.07
N LYS A 71 -17.11 -30.54 7.34
CA LYS A 71 -16.94 -31.11 8.68
C LYS A 71 -15.92 -30.35 9.53
N GLY A 72 -15.16 -29.40 8.95
CA GLY A 72 -14.29 -28.46 9.67
C GLY A 72 -13.05 -29.06 10.35
N ASN A 73 -12.57 -30.22 9.92
CA ASN A 73 -11.50 -30.97 10.62
C ASN A 73 -10.19 -31.06 9.82
N ILE A 74 -9.80 -29.98 9.16
CA ILE A 74 -8.58 -29.92 8.35
C ILE A 74 -7.50 -29.11 9.06
N HIS A 75 -6.39 -29.78 9.33
CA HIS A 75 -5.20 -29.21 9.94
C HIS A 75 -3.97 -29.63 9.12
N ASN A 76 -3.06 -28.69 8.87
CA ASN A 76 -1.75 -28.93 8.27
C ASN A 76 -0.70 -28.07 9.01
N GLU A 77 0.58 -28.18 8.67
CA GLU A 77 1.67 -27.38 9.23
C GLU A 77 1.40 -25.87 9.12
N ASN A 78 0.84 -25.40 8.01
CA ASN A 78 0.58 -23.98 7.74
C ASN A 78 -0.89 -23.54 7.98
N ILE A 79 -1.81 -24.49 8.14
CA ILE A 79 -3.25 -24.23 8.25
C ILE A 79 -3.71 -24.67 9.64
N ARG A 80 -4.11 -23.68 10.45
CA ARG A 80 -4.71 -23.91 11.77
C ARG A 80 -6.10 -24.50 11.66
N SER A 81 -6.93 -24.03 10.74
CA SER A 81 -8.25 -24.60 10.48
C SER A 81 -8.74 -24.22 9.08
N ALA A 82 -9.57 -25.06 8.46
CA ALA A 82 -10.27 -24.71 7.23
C ALA A 82 -11.70 -25.27 7.26
N GLN A 83 -12.67 -24.43 6.90
CA GLN A 83 -14.09 -24.78 6.90
C GLN A 83 -14.80 -24.27 5.66
N LEU A 84 -15.58 -25.14 5.01
CA LEU A 84 -16.41 -24.78 3.87
C LEU A 84 -17.86 -24.61 4.30
N ARG A 85 -18.47 -23.49 3.94
CA ARG A 85 -19.89 -23.19 4.21
C ARG A 85 -20.61 -22.77 2.94
N TYR A 86 -21.61 -23.56 2.54
CA TYR A 86 -22.50 -23.18 1.44
C TYR A 86 -23.40 -22.00 1.83
N ILE A 87 -23.56 -21.05 0.91
CA ILE A 87 -24.38 -19.86 1.12
C ILE A 87 -25.70 -19.90 0.35
N ASN A 88 -25.94 -20.97 -0.42
CA ASN A 88 -27.19 -21.18 -1.13
C ASN A 88 -27.71 -22.63 -1.01
N PRO A 89 -29.04 -22.84 -1.04
CA PRO A 89 -29.63 -24.18 -0.91
C PRO A 89 -29.18 -25.17 -1.99
N GLN A 90 -28.87 -24.68 -3.19
CA GLN A 90 -28.43 -25.50 -4.31
C GLN A 90 -26.97 -25.96 -4.18
N ARG A 91 -26.23 -25.52 -3.15
CA ARG A 91 -24.83 -25.85 -2.87
C ARG A 91 -23.87 -25.57 -4.05
N THR A 92 -24.12 -24.47 -4.77
CA THR A 92 -23.27 -24.03 -5.88
C THR A 92 -22.34 -22.88 -5.51
N LEU A 93 -22.62 -22.19 -4.40
CA LEU A 93 -21.83 -21.09 -3.87
C LEU A 93 -21.43 -21.39 -2.43
N ALA A 94 -20.16 -21.20 -2.13
CA ALA A 94 -19.61 -21.46 -0.81
C ALA A 94 -18.55 -20.41 -0.42
N ILE A 95 -18.38 -20.26 0.88
CA ILE A 95 -17.29 -19.53 1.50
C ILE A 95 -16.34 -20.58 2.08
N LEU A 96 -15.06 -20.47 1.79
CA LEU A 96 -14.00 -21.25 2.42
C LEU A 96 -13.26 -20.33 3.39
N ASP A 97 -13.47 -20.55 4.68
CA ASP A 97 -12.76 -19.85 5.75
C ASP A 97 -11.48 -20.63 6.06
N VAL A 98 -10.32 -19.97 5.95
CA VAL A 98 -9.00 -20.56 6.20
C VAL A 98 -8.28 -19.75 7.26
N GLU A 99 -7.91 -20.40 8.35
CA GLU A 99 -7.14 -19.81 9.43
C GLU A 99 -5.68 -20.28 9.32
N TYR A 100 -4.78 -19.32 9.08
CA TYR A 100 -3.34 -19.55 9.00
C TYR A 100 -2.69 -19.49 10.39
N ARG A 101 -1.54 -20.14 10.55
CA ARG A 101 -0.74 -20.06 11.79
C ARG A 101 0.13 -18.80 11.84
#